data_AF-A0A3M1ZF48-F1
#
_entry.id   AF-A0A3M1ZF48-F1
#
_cell.length_a   1.000
_cell.length_b   1.000
_cell.length_c   1.000
_cell.angle_alpha   90.00
_cell.angle_beta   90.00
_cell.angle_gamma   90.00
#
_symmetry.space_group_name_H-M   'P 1'
#
loop_
_entity.id
_entity.type
_entity.pdbx_description
1 polymer ?
#
loop_
_entity_poly.entity_id
_entity_poly.type
_entity_poly.pdbx_seq_one_letter_code
_entity_poly.pdbx_strand_id
1 'polypeptide(L)'
;MDALMEYLPQLGMNYHCAHYTVSCPSFDEARATLYQRYGMQHAFSVRGYTLPAQTGQSFYKAVEHRPAEAAQIADWQMVVGRSQSARQHWETLWPSLWEAFPEIIACQTHRLKMSASGQDAFVCYQQRLFLPRYVDVYCWSPKPLTSQLLVALRDWAHRAGYRTLNMVLPDNSARLLPADNVEAEPHETHIYMAALT
;
A
#
# COMPACT_ATOMS: atom_id res chain seq x y z
N MET A 1 -2.60 26.29 8.20
CA MET A 1 -2.09 25.25 7.27
C MET A 1 -0.80 25.73 6.61
N ASP A 2 -0.68 27.02 6.29
CA ASP A 2 0.53 27.62 5.69
C ASP A 2 1.81 27.43 6.52
N ALA A 3 1.76 27.69 7.83
CA ALA A 3 2.91 27.48 8.72
C ALA A 3 3.42 26.02 8.74
N LEU A 4 2.53 25.03 8.51
CA LEU A 4 2.91 23.63 8.41
C LEU A 4 3.61 23.36 7.07
N MET A 5 3.08 23.92 5.97
CA MET A 5 3.66 23.77 4.63
C MET A 5 5.03 24.43 4.50
N GLU A 6 5.29 25.51 5.24
CA GLU A 6 6.61 26.14 5.33
C GLU A 6 7.60 25.35 6.20
N TYR A 7 7.10 24.67 7.24
CA TYR A 7 7.92 23.90 8.17
C TYR A 7 8.33 22.52 7.63
N LEU A 8 7.45 21.84 6.88
CA LEU A 8 7.69 20.49 6.37
C LEU A 8 8.97 20.36 5.50
N PRO A 9 9.29 21.32 4.60
CA PRO A 9 10.56 21.28 3.86
C PRO A 9 11.79 21.35 4.76
N GLN A 10 11.76 22.23 5.78
CA GLN A 10 12.87 22.36 6.74
C GLN A 10 13.08 21.06 7.52
N LEU A 11 11.98 20.42 7.94
CA LEU A 11 12.02 19.13 8.60
C LEU A 11 12.59 18.05 7.66
N GLY A 12 12.15 18.03 6.40
CA GLY A 12 12.63 17.08 5.39
C GLY A 12 14.13 17.21 5.12
N MET A 13 14.65 18.44 5.06
CA MET A 13 16.09 18.70 4.94
C MET A 13 16.88 18.16 6.13
N ASN A 14 16.37 18.34 7.36
CA ASN A 14 17.00 17.84 8.58
C ASN A 14 17.08 16.31 8.62
N TYR A 15 16.13 15.62 8.00
CA TYR A 15 16.10 14.15 7.90
C TYR A 15 16.73 13.61 6.61
N HIS A 16 17.38 14.47 5.81
CA HIS A 16 17.99 14.10 4.52
C HIS A 16 17.00 13.41 3.57
N CYS A 17 15.73 13.81 3.61
CA CYS A 17 14.72 13.34 2.68
C CYS A 17 14.96 13.99 1.31
N ALA A 18 14.92 13.20 0.24
CA ALA A 18 15.00 13.75 -1.12
C ALA A 18 13.70 14.42 -1.57
N HIS A 19 12.56 13.92 -1.08
CA HIS A 19 11.23 14.39 -1.45
C HIS A 19 10.27 14.26 -0.27
N TYR A 20 9.20 15.04 -0.29
CA TYR A 20 8.03 14.81 0.55
C TYR A 20 6.77 14.70 -0.30
N THR A 21 5.81 13.93 0.19
CA THR A 21 4.56 13.66 -0.53
C THR A 21 3.35 13.95 0.35
N VAL A 22 2.27 14.42 -0.26
CA VAL A 22 0.97 14.61 0.39
C VAL A 22 -0.12 13.91 -0.42
N SER A 23 -1.09 13.33 0.28
CA SER A 23 -2.25 12.68 -0.31
C SER A 23 -3.48 13.57 -0.18
N CYS A 24 -4.21 13.74 -1.26
CA CYS A 24 -5.43 14.56 -1.31
C CYS A 24 -6.54 13.81 -2.04
N PRO A 25 -7.79 13.79 -1.54
CA PRO A 25 -8.93 13.32 -2.33
C PRO A 25 -9.02 14.09 -3.65
N SER A 26 -9.37 13.40 -4.74
CA SER A 26 -9.40 13.98 -6.09
C SER A 26 -10.41 15.12 -6.25
N PHE A 27 -11.47 15.13 -5.44
CA PHE A 27 -12.52 16.15 -5.46
C PHE A 27 -12.21 17.41 -4.62
N ASP A 28 -11.08 17.46 -3.91
CA ASP A 28 -10.69 18.61 -3.09
C ASP A 28 -9.76 19.56 -3.86
N GLU A 29 -10.35 20.36 -4.74
CA GLU A 29 -9.64 21.34 -5.60
C GLU A 29 -8.93 22.43 -4.79
N ALA A 30 -9.45 22.78 -3.61
CA ALA A 30 -8.86 23.79 -2.74
C ALA A 30 -7.51 23.34 -2.20
N ARG A 31 -7.41 22.07 -1.75
CA ARG A 31 -6.13 21.48 -1.33
C ARG A 31 -5.18 21.26 -2.49
N ALA A 32 -5.68 20.82 -3.65
CA ALA A 32 -4.86 20.70 -4.84
C ALA A 32 -4.17 22.04 -5.21
N THR A 33 -4.94 23.13 -5.21
CA THR A 33 -4.44 24.49 -5.48
C THR A 33 -3.46 24.95 -4.40
N LEU A 34 -3.71 24.63 -3.13
CA LEU A 34 -2.78 24.90 -2.04
C LEU A 34 -1.42 24.23 -2.30
N TYR A 35 -1.39 22.93 -2.60
CA TYR A 35 -0.12 22.21 -2.79
C TYR A 35 0.66 22.70 -4.01
N GLN A 36 -0.03 23.04 -5.11
CA GLN A 36 0.59 23.63 -6.28
C GLN A 36 1.26 24.98 -5.99
N ARG A 37 0.68 25.82 -5.12
CA ARG A 37 1.29 27.09 -4.68
C ARG A 37 2.61 26.89 -3.92
N TYR A 38 2.79 25.75 -3.25
CA TYR A 38 4.04 25.36 -2.60
C TYR A 38 4.98 24.56 -3.53
N GLY A 39 4.78 24.63 -4.85
CA GLY A 39 5.65 24.00 -5.84
C GLY A 39 5.51 22.47 -5.92
N MET A 40 4.50 21.88 -5.26
CA MET A 40 4.25 20.45 -5.36
C MET A 40 3.58 20.11 -6.70
N GLN A 41 4.03 19.04 -7.32
CA GLN A 41 3.49 18.54 -8.59
C GLN A 41 2.69 17.27 -8.36
N HIS A 42 1.65 17.05 -9.16
CA HIS A 42 0.95 15.77 -9.18
C HIS A 42 1.93 14.68 -9.64
N ALA A 43 2.10 13.64 -8.82
CA ALA A 43 3.00 12.54 -9.10
C ALA A 43 2.26 11.34 -9.70
N PHE A 44 1.18 10.91 -9.05
CA PHE A 44 0.33 9.82 -9.50
C PHE A 44 -1.00 9.83 -8.72
N SER A 45 -1.96 9.11 -9.26
CA SER A 45 -3.24 8.84 -8.62
C SER A 45 -3.31 7.40 -8.14
N VAL A 46 -4.06 7.17 -7.06
CA VAL A 46 -4.37 5.84 -6.54
C VAL A 46 -5.85 5.72 -6.23
N ARG A 47 -6.35 4.49 -6.33
CA ARG A 47 -7.75 4.15 -6.03
C ARG A 47 -7.82 2.83 -5.29
N GLY A 48 -8.81 2.70 -4.40
CA GLY A 48 -9.14 1.43 -3.78
C GLY A 48 -9.88 0.52 -4.76
N TYR A 49 -9.55 -0.76 -4.73
CA TYR A 49 -10.20 -1.80 -5.52
C TYR A 49 -10.53 -2.98 -4.62
N THR A 50 -11.77 -3.46 -4.73
CA THR A 50 -12.28 -4.65 -4.08
C THR A 50 -12.36 -5.76 -5.12
N LEU A 51 -11.74 -6.90 -4.82
CA LEU A 51 -11.65 -8.03 -5.76
C LEU A 51 -11.78 -9.37 -5.01
N PRO A 52 -12.35 -10.40 -5.65
CA PRO A 52 -12.49 -11.70 -5.03
C PRO A 52 -11.14 -12.40 -4.90
N ALA A 53 -10.92 -13.00 -3.74
CA ALA A 53 -9.94 -14.05 -3.55
C ALA A 53 -10.31 -15.23 -4.46
N GLN A 54 -9.33 -15.79 -5.15
CA GLN A 54 -9.58 -16.83 -6.15
C GLN A 54 -8.39 -17.77 -6.24
N THR A 55 -8.66 -19.06 -6.35
CA THR A 55 -7.63 -20.06 -6.66
C THR A 55 -7.02 -19.76 -8.03
N GLY A 56 -5.70 -19.67 -8.08
CA GLY A 56 -4.94 -19.40 -9.30
C GLY A 56 -3.95 -20.52 -9.60
N GLN A 57 -3.72 -20.81 -10.88
CA GLN A 57 -2.59 -21.63 -11.29
C GLN A 57 -1.31 -20.77 -11.32
N SER A 58 -0.79 -20.43 -10.14
CA SER A 58 0.48 -19.72 -9.99
C SER A 58 1.39 -20.48 -9.03
N PHE A 59 2.64 -20.70 -9.44
CA PHE A 59 3.67 -21.23 -8.57
C PHE A 59 4.29 -20.07 -7.78
N TYR A 60 4.05 -20.07 -6.48
CA TYR A 60 4.68 -19.14 -5.55
C TYR A 60 5.08 -19.86 -4.26
N LYS A 61 6.04 -19.26 -3.57
CA LYS A 61 6.41 -19.63 -2.21
C LYS A 61 6.00 -18.49 -1.29
N ALA A 62 5.28 -18.79 -0.21
CA ALA A 62 4.95 -17.83 0.84
C ALA A 62 5.43 -18.40 2.18
N VAL A 63 6.19 -17.63 2.93
CA VAL A 63 6.67 -17.97 4.28
C VAL A 63 6.39 -16.82 5.22
N GLU A 64 6.09 -17.13 6.48
CA GLU A 64 5.91 -16.10 7.50
C GLU A 64 7.22 -15.30 7.68
N HIS A 65 7.11 -13.98 7.78
CA HIS A 65 8.24 -13.06 7.91
C HIS A 65 7.98 -12.04 9.02
N ARG A 66 8.54 -12.33 10.20
CA ARG A 66 8.42 -11.50 11.41
C ARG A 66 9.44 -10.38 11.57
N PRO A 67 10.67 -10.45 11.02
CA PRO A 67 11.62 -9.34 11.14
C PRO A 67 11.01 -8.05 10.61
N ALA A 68 11.09 -6.97 11.41
CA ALA A 68 10.44 -5.69 11.13
C ALA A 68 11.41 -4.56 10.80
N GLU A 69 12.67 -4.89 10.53
CA GLU A 69 13.72 -3.92 10.18
C GLU A 69 13.38 -3.22 8.86
N ALA A 70 13.17 -1.90 8.89
CA ALA A 70 12.85 -1.12 7.70
C ALA A 70 13.95 -1.14 6.62
N ALA A 71 15.20 -1.48 6.99
CA ALA A 71 16.30 -1.64 6.04
C ALA A 71 16.03 -2.74 4.99
N GLN A 72 15.12 -3.69 5.26
CA GLN A 72 14.77 -4.77 4.34
C GLN A 72 14.01 -4.30 3.10
N ILE A 73 13.36 -3.14 3.19
CA ILE A 73 12.66 -2.50 2.07
C ILE A 73 13.43 -1.29 1.53
N ALA A 74 14.73 -1.20 1.82
CA ALA A 74 15.58 -0.21 1.18
C ALA A 74 15.50 -0.38 -0.35
N ASP A 75 15.20 0.72 -1.05
CA ASP A 75 14.96 0.77 -2.50
C ASP A 75 13.79 -0.08 -3.01
N TRP A 76 12.95 -0.60 -2.11
CA TRP A 76 11.71 -1.28 -2.49
C TRP A 76 10.57 -0.29 -2.58
N GLN A 77 9.67 -0.54 -3.52
CA GLN A 77 8.46 0.24 -3.69
C GLN A 77 7.28 -0.53 -3.11
N MET A 78 6.33 0.21 -2.55
CA MET A 78 5.04 -0.33 -2.16
C MET A 78 4.13 -0.36 -3.39
N VAL A 79 3.98 -1.55 -3.98
CA VAL A 79 3.25 -1.78 -5.23
C VAL A 79 1.76 -2.00 -5.03
N VAL A 80 1.34 -2.31 -3.80
CA VAL A 80 -0.06 -2.41 -3.37
C VAL A 80 -0.22 -1.75 -2.00
N GLY A 81 -1.31 -1.01 -1.82
CA GLY A 81 -1.67 -0.40 -0.53
C GLY A 81 -1.06 0.99 -0.32
N ARG A 82 -0.34 1.52 -1.33
CA ARG A 82 0.35 2.80 -1.21
C ARG A 82 -0.61 3.97 -1.34
N SER A 83 -1.05 4.49 -0.20
CA SER A 83 -1.71 5.80 -0.10
C SER A 83 -0.75 6.92 0.31
N GLN A 84 0.39 6.57 0.92
CA GLN A 84 1.36 7.49 1.53
C GLN A 84 2.80 6.95 1.42
N SER A 85 3.65 7.23 2.42
CA SER A 85 5.02 6.73 2.51
C SER A 85 5.05 5.22 2.70
N ALA A 86 5.76 4.52 1.81
CA ALA A 86 5.97 3.07 1.89
C ALA A 86 6.66 2.66 3.20
N ARG A 87 7.60 3.47 3.68
CA ARG A 87 8.33 3.23 4.92
C ARG A 87 7.45 3.44 6.15
N GLN A 88 6.64 4.50 6.17
CA GLN A 88 5.70 4.75 7.26
C GLN A 88 4.69 3.59 7.39
N HIS A 89 4.16 3.11 6.25
CA HIS A 89 3.28 1.95 6.23
C HIS A 89 3.98 0.70 6.78
N TRP A 90 5.24 0.45 6.41
CA TRP A 90 6.01 -0.66 6.96
C TRP A 90 6.14 -0.56 8.48
N GLU A 91 6.58 0.59 8.99
CA GLU A 91 6.79 0.83 10.43
C GLU A 91 5.47 0.78 11.23
N THR A 92 4.32 0.97 10.58
CA THR A 92 2.99 0.88 11.23
C THR A 92 2.41 -0.53 11.19
N LEU A 93 2.57 -1.24 10.06
CA LEU A 93 1.90 -2.51 9.80
C LEU A 93 2.76 -3.73 10.16
N TRP A 94 4.07 -3.62 9.98
CA TRP A 94 5.00 -4.74 10.11
C TRP A 94 5.37 -5.03 11.57
N PRO A 95 5.70 -4.02 12.39
CA PRO A 95 5.83 -4.20 13.82
C PRO A 95 4.49 -4.59 14.46
N SER A 96 4.57 -5.44 15.48
CA SER A 96 3.45 -5.81 16.33
C SER A 96 3.14 -4.75 17.41
N LEU A 97 3.14 -3.46 17.05
CA LEU A 97 3.00 -2.35 18.01
C LEU A 97 1.67 -2.38 18.79
N TRP A 98 0.65 -3.05 18.24
CA TRP A 98 -0.71 -3.08 18.78
C TRP A 98 -1.10 -4.41 19.45
N GLU A 99 -0.15 -5.31 19.70
CA GLU A 99 -0.40 -6.59 20.41
C GLU A 99 -0.85 -6.42 21.88
N ALA A 100 -0.97 -5.18 22.38
CA ALA A 100 -1.50 -4.90 23.71
C ALA A 100 -3.04 -4.82 23.79
N PHE A 101 -3.75 -4.71 22.67
CA PHE A 101 -5.21 -4.52 22.63
C PHE A 101 -5.92 -5.78 22.12
N PRO A 102 -6.69 -6.50 22.95
CA PRO A 102 -7.35 -7.77 22.58
C PRO A 102 -8.20 -7.70 21.31
N GLU A 103 -8.89 -6.58 21.10
CA GLU A 103 -9.73 -6.34 19.93
C GLU A 103 -8.91 -6.19 18.65
N ILE A 104 -7.69 -5.66 18.74
CA ILE A 104 -6.76 -5.55 17.62
C ILE A 104 -6.06 -6.89 17.39
N ILE A 105 -5.73 -7.63 18.45
CA ILE A 105 -5.21 -9.01 18.36
C ILE A 105 -6.21 -9.94 17.66
N ALA A 106 -7.51 -9.72 17.88
CA ALA A 106 -8.56 -10.47 17.21
C ALA A 106 -8.58 -10.27 15.68
N CYS A 107 -8.04 -9.15 15.19
CA CYS A 107 -7.82 -8.94 13.75
C CYS A 107 -6.58 -9.70 13.29
N GLN A 108 -6.78 -10.77 12.51
CA GLN A 108 -5.66 -11.55 11.99
C GLN A 108 -4.83 -10.70 11.03
N THR A 109 -3.53 -10.64 11.30
CA THR A 109 -2.55 -9.98 10.43
C THR A 109 -1.51 -11.00 10.01
N HIS A 110 -1.35 -11.21 8.71
CA HIS A 110 -0.34 -12.11 8.17
C HIS A 110 0.76 -11.33 7.49
N ARG A 111 2.01 -11.58 7.89
CA ARG A 111 3.20 -10.93 7.36
C ARG A 111 4.05 -11.98 6.69
N LEU A 112 4.20 -11.87 5.38
CA LEU A 112 4.76 -12.91 4.55
C LEU A 112 5.91 -12.38 3.71
N LYS A 113 6.92 -13.22 3.50
CA LYS A 113 7.81 -13.13 2.35
C LYS A 113 7.27 -14.04 1.26
N MET A 114 6.91 -13.45 0.13
CA MET A 114 6.34 -14.13 -1.03
C MET A 114 7.31 -14.05 -2.21
N SER A 115 7.47 -15.15 -2.94
CA SER A 115 8.19 -15.19 -4.21
C SER A 115 7.28 -15.81 -5.27
N ALA A 116 6.92 -15.06 -6.30
CA ALA A 116 6.12 -15.50 -7.43
C ALA A 116 6.88 -15.25 -8.74
N SER A 117 7.13 -16.30 -9.53
CA SER A 117 7.87 -16.20 -10.80
C SER A 117 9.22 -15.45 -10.71
N GLY A 118 9.95 -15.63 -9.60
CA GLY A 118 11.24 -14.97 -9.35
C GLY A 118 11.14 -13.49 -8.93
N GLN A 119 9.93 -12.98 -8.69
CA GLN A 119 9.71 -11.69 -8.03
C GLN A 119 9.48 -11.90 -6.54
N ASP A 120 10.43 -11.42 -5.74
CA ASP A 120 10.27 -11.33 -4.29
C ASP A 120 9.37 -10.15 -3.90
N ALA A 121 8.60 -10.36 -2.85
CA ALA A 121 7.74 -9.36 -2.24
C ALA A 121 7.58 -9.63 -0.74
N PHE A 122 7.41 -8.55 0.01
CA PHE A 122 6.88 -8.60 1.37
C PHE A 122 5.41 -8.22 1.33
N VAL A 123 4.56 -9.06 1.91
CA VAL A 123 3.11 -8.89 1.86
C VAL A 123 2.56 -8.89 3.27
N CYS A 124 1.80 -7.85 3.60
CA CYS A 124 0.98 -7.78 4.79
C CYS A 124 -0.49 -7.88 4.41
N TYR A 125 -1.18 -8.83 5.03
CA TYR A 125 -2.62 -9.04 4.95
C TYR A 125 -3.22 -8.65 6.29
N GLN A 126 -4.08 -7.64 6.33
CA GLN A 126 -4.74 -7.19 7.55
C GLN A 126 -6.24 -7.42 7.46
N GLN A 127 -6.78 -8.28 8.30
CA GLN A 127 -8.22 -8.52 8.38
C GLN A 127 -8.95 -7.26 8.87
N ARG A 128 -10.10 -6.95 8.26
CA ARG A 128 -10.97 -5.85 8.71
C ARG A 128 -11.81 -6.28 9.91
N LEU A 129 -11.87 -5.42 10.93
CA LEU A 129 -12.53 -5.68 12.21
C LEU A 129 -13.97 -6.19 12.09
N PHE A 130 -14.78 -5.57 11.22
CA PHE A 130 -16.21 -5.91 11.06
C PHE A 130 -16.52 -6.82 9.87
N LEU A 131 -15.51 -7.14 9.05
CA LEU A 131 -15.66 -7.92 7.82
C LEU A 131 -14.59 -9.02 7.81
N PRO A 132 -14.80 -10.13 8.55
CA PRO A 132 -13.75 -11.10 8.82
C PRO A 132 -13.24 -11.87 7.59
N ARG A 133 -13.98 -11.82 6.48
CA ARG A 133 -13.59 -12.42 5.20
C ARG A 133 -13.01 -11.41 4.21
N TYR A 134 -12.82 -10.17 4.65
CA TYR A 134 -12.19 -9.09 3.90
C TYR A 134 -10.81 -8.81 4.47
N VAL A 135 -9.86 -8.60 3.57
CA VAL A 135 -8.47 -8.34 3.93
C VAL A 135 -7.92 -7.17 3.16
N ASP A 136 -7.31 -6.23 3.86
CA ASP A 136 -6.55 -5.14 3.26
C ASP A 136 -5.14 -5.66 2.94
N VAL A 137 -4.69 -5.44 1.71
CA VAL A 137 -3.42 -5.99 1.22
C VAL A 137 -2.41 -4.88 0.99
N TYR A 138 -1.23 -5.06 1.57
CA TYR A 138 -0.09 -4.16 1.46
C TYR A 138 1.10 -4.97 0.94
N CYS A 139 1.75 -4.50 -0.12
CA CYS A 139 2.80 -5.26 -0.80
C CYS A 139 3.99 -4.36 -1.14
N TRP A 140 5.18 -4.76 -0.70
CA TRP A 140 6.46 -4.15 -1.06
C TRP A 140 7.22 -5.09 -1.98
N SER A 141 7.75 -4.58 -3.07
CA SER A 141 8.54 -5.34 -4.03
C SER A 141 9.59 -4.44 -4.68
N PRO A 142 10.77 -4.96 -5.06
CA PRO A 142 11.76 -4.19 -5.82
C PRO A 142 11.32 -3.96 -7.28
N LYS A 143 10.31 -4.70 -7.77
CA LYS A 143 9.80 -4.62 -9.15
C LYS A 143 8.33 -4.19 -9.15
N PRO A 144 7.82 -3.60 -10.25
CA PRO A 144 6.41 -3.27 -10.40
C PRO A 144 5.49 -4.48 -10.19
N LEU A 145 4.23 -4.24 -9.89
CA LEU A 145 3.23 -5.31 -9.77
C LEU A 145 3.13 -6.07 -11.10
N THR A 146 3.15 -7.40 -11.04
CA THR A 146 2.97 -8.28 -12.20
C THR A 146 1.68 -9.09 -12.05
N SER A 147 1.13 -9.58 -13.17
CA SER A 147 -0.05 -10.45 -13.14
C SER A 147 0.21 -11.72 -12.32
N GLN A 148 1.41 -12.30 -12.39
CA GLN A 148 1.77 -13.49 -11.61
C GLN A 148 1.78 -13.23 -10.11
N LEU A 149 2.32 -12.08 -9.68
CA LEU A 149 2.27 -11.67 -8.27
C LEU A 149 0.83 -11.40 -7.84
N LEU A 150 0.03 -10.71 -8.66
CA LEU A 150 -1.40 -10.49 -8.37
C LEU A 150 -2.17 -11.80 -8.21
N VAL A 151 -1.95 -12.80 -9.08
CA VAL A 151 -2.55 -14.13 -8.94
C VAL A 151 -2.10 -14.81 -7.65
N ALA A 152 -0.81 -14.74 -7.31
CA ALA A 152 -0.29 -15.31 -6.06
C ALA A 152 -0.93 -14.64 -4.83
N LEU A 153 -1.11 -13.32 -4.84
CA LEU A 153 -1.76 -12.58 -3.76
C LEU A 153 -3.20 -13.04 -3.52
N ARG A 154 -3.96 -13.23 -4.61
CA ARG A 154 -5.37 -13.67 -4.57
C ARG A 154 -5.51 -15.13 -4.16
N ASP A 155 -4.63 -16.00 -4.67
CA ASP A 155 -4.62 -17.43 -4.35
C ASP A 155 -4.26 -17.66 -2.89
N TRP A 156 -3.23 -16.96 -2.37
CA TRP A 156 -2.85 -17.07 -0.97
C TRP A 156 -3.99 -16.63 -0.05
N ALA A 157 -4.61 -15.48 -0.33
CA ALA A 157 -5.74 -14.98 0.46
C ALA A 157 -6.91 -15.97 0.48
N HIS A 158 -7.20 -16.60 -0.66
CA HIS A 158 -8.24 -17.64 -0.75
C HIS A 158 -7.92 -18.85 0.14
N ARG A 159 -6.67 -19.34 0.10
CA ARG A 159 -6.22 -20.47 0.95
C ARG A 159 -6.23 -20.12 2.44
N ALA A 160 -6.00 -18.85 2.79
CA ALA A 160 -6.11 -18.35 4.15
C ALA A 160 -7.58 -18.17 4.62
N GLY A 161 -8.57 -18.40 3.74
CA GLY A 161 -10.00 -18.34 4.07
C GLY A 161 -10.66 -16.98 3.84
N TYR A 162 -9.93 -16.01 3.30
CA TYR A 162 -10.50 -14.73 2.89
C TYR A 162 -11.25 -14.88 1.57
N ARG A 163 -12.29 -14.07 1.40
CA ARG A 163 -13.12 -14.03 0.17
C ARG A 163 -12.86 -12.80 -0.66
N THR A 164 -12.44 -11.71 -0.03
CA THR A 164 -12.32 -10.42 -0.67
C THR A 164 -11.01 -9.75 -0.26
N LEU A 165 -10.28 -9.24 -1.23
CA LEU A 165 -9.10 -8.42 -1.04
C LEU A 165 -9.51 -6.97 -1.33
N ASN A 166 -9.04 -6.05 -0.50
CA ASN A 166 -9.02 -4.62 -0.81
C ASN A 166 -7.58 -4.21 -1.09
N MET A 167 -7.38 -3.55 -2.23
CA MET A 167 -6.07 -3.17 -2.74
C MET A 167 -6.13 -1.71 -3.19
N VAL A 168 -5.24 -0.87 -2.64
CA VAL A 168 -5.03 0.47 -3.20
C VAL A 168 -3.96 0.37 -4.28
N LEU A 169 -4.30 0.73 -5.50
CA LEU A 169 -3.42 0.62 -6.66
C LEU A 169 -3.34 1.95 -7.41
N PRO A 170 -2.17 2.27 -8.00
CA PRO A 170 -2.07 3.32 -9.00
C PRO A 170 -2.69 2.88 -10.33
N ASP A 171 -3.13 3.84 -11.14
CA ASP A 171 -3.87 3.60 -12.38
C ASP A 171 -3.14 2.69 -13.38
N ASN A 172 -1.81 2.76 -13.43
CA ASN A 172 -1.00 1.90 -14.29
C ASN A 172 -1.06 0.42 -13.86
N SER A 173 -1.04 0.15 -12.55
CA SER A 173 -1.17 -1.18 -11.98
C SER A 173 -2.61 -1.69 -12.00
N ALA A 174 -3.61 -0.80 -11.92
CA ALA A 174 -5.02 -1.16 -11.98
C ALA A 174 -5.41 -1.87 -13.29
N ARG A 175 -4.68 -1.61 -14.38
CA ARG A 175 -4.86 -2.29 -15.68
C ARG A 175 -4.56 -3.81 -15.63
N LEU A 176 -3.87 -4.28 -14.59
CA LEU A 176 -3.59 -5.69 -14.38
C LEU A 176 -4.76 -6.44 -13.72
N LEU A 177 -5.73 -5.71 -13.18
CA LEU A 177 -6.90 -6.30 -12.56
C LEU A 177 -7.78 -6.98 -13.63
N PRO A 178 -8.40 -8.13 -13.30
CA PRO A 178 -9.38 -8.73 -14.20
C PRO A 178 -10.55 -7.75 -14.40
N ALA A 179 -11.08 -7.66 -15.62
CA ALA A 179 -12.24 -6.81 -15.89
C ALA A 179 -13.50 -7.29 -15.14
N ASP A 180 -13.58 -8.59 -14.86
CA ASP A 180 -14.73 -9.22 -14.24
C ASP A 180 -14.59 -9.21 -12.71
N ASN A 181 -15.66 -8.81 -12.01
CA ASN A 181 -15.80 -8.84 -10.55
C ASN A 181 -14.80 -7.97 -9.78
N VAL A 182 -14.45 -6.80 -10.32
CA VAL A 182 -13.67 -5.78 -9.62
C VAL A 182 -14.54 -4.58 -9.37
N GLU A 183 -14.65 -4.18 -8.11
CA GLU A 183 -15.33 -2.95 -7.72
C GLU A 183 -14.28 -1.90 -7.38
N ALA A 184 -14.31 -0.78 -8.09
CA ALA A 184 -13.47 0.36 -7.78
C ALA A 184 -14.16 1.26 -6.76
N GLU A 185 -13.42 1.76 -5.78
CA GLU A 185 -13.94 2.79 -4.90
C GLU A 185 -14.28 4.06 -5.69
N PRO A 186 -15.37 4.77 -5.32
CA PRO A 186 -15.84 5.94 -6.07
C PRO A 186 -14.89 7.14 -6.00
N HIS A 187 -13.99 7.15 -5.01
CA HIS A 187 -13.07 8.25 -4.79
C HIS A 187 -11.64 7.85 -5.12
N GLU A 188 -10.96 8.77 -5.79
CA GLU A 188 -9.55 8.66 -6.13
C GLU A 188 -8.75 9.56 -5.20
N THR A 189 -7.51 9.18 -4.93
CA THR A 189 -6.57 9.98 -4.14
C THR A 189 -5.41 10.41 -5.03
N HIS A 190 -5.21 11.71 -5.14
CA HIS A 190 -4.08 12.31 -5.83
C HIS A 190 -2.89 12.42 -4.87
N ILE A 191 -1.73 11.97 -5.32
CA ILE A 191 -0.47 12.13 -4.61
C ILE A 191 0.31 13.27 -5.25
N TYR A 192 0.64 14.27 -4.43
CA TYR A 192 1.50 15.39 -4.82
C TYR A 192 2.88 15.20 -4.20
N MET A 193 3.92 15.61 -4.93
CA MET A 193 5.31 15.49 -4.52
C MET A 193 6.05 16.81 -4.74
N ALA A 194 6.94 17.15 -3.83
CA ALA A 194 7.95 18.19 -4.04
C ALA A 194 9.33 17.64 -3.70
N ALA A 195 10.31 18.08 -4.50
CA ALA A 195 11.72 17.82 -4.23
C ALA A 195 12.21 18.74 -3.11
N LEU A 196 13.08 18.19 -2.26
CA LEU A 196 13.80 18.93 -1.24
C LEU A 196 15.21 19.16 -1.78
N THR A 197 15.45 20.33 -2.35
CA THR A 197 16.75 20.79 -2.86
C THR A 197 17.49 21.60 -1.83
#